data_AF-A0A369T2M7-F1
#
_entry.id   AF-A0A369T2M7-F1
#
_cell.length_a   1.000
_cell.length_b   1.000
_cell.length_c   1.000
_cell.angle_alpha   90.00
_cell.angle_beta   90.00
_cell.angle_gamma   90.00
#
_symmetry.space_group_name_H-M   'P 1'
#
loop_
_entity.id
_entity.type
_entity.pdbx_description
1 polymer ?
#
loop_
_entity_poly.entity_id
_entity_poly.type
_entity_poly.pdbx_seq_one_letter_code
_entity_poly.pdbx_strand_id
1 'polypeptide(L)'
;MSYSDPRVAFRLGALMQSVEDKVIYARPKVAELSRELEKLSEALEEEDRELVKSWLEYLRDHYSGLDELDPDDRKALVKDLETVRETVASKIR
;
A
#
# COMPACT_ATOMS: atom_id res chain seq x y z
N MET A 1 4.23 -8.66 14.84
CA MET A 1 5.33 -8.91 13.89
C MET A 1 6.39 -7.86 14.17
N SER A 2 7.68 -8.15 13.98
CA SER A 2 8.72 -7.13 14.09
C SER A 2 9.43 -7.00 12.75
N TYR A 3 9.62 -5.77 12.26
CA TYR A 3 10.40 -5.53 11.05
C TYR A 3 11.89 -5.90 11.16
N SER A 4 12.37 -6.21 12.37
CA SER A 4 13.72 -6.73 12.60
C SER A 4 13.93 -8.16 12.09
N ASP A 5 12.87 -8.89 11.74
CA ASP A 5 12.99 -10.18 11.03
C ASP A 5 13.29 -9.93 9.53
N PRO A 6 14.46 -10.36 9.01
CA PRO A 6 14.83 -10.14 7.61
C PRO A 6 13.83 -10.69 6.60
N ARG A 7 13.08 -11.75 6.95
CA ARG A 7 12.04 -12.33 6.08
C ARG A 7 10.82 -11.42 6.02
N VAL A 8 10.46 -10.79 7.14
CA VAL A 8 9.37 -9.81 7.21
C VAL A 8 9.75 -8.56 6.43
N ALA A 9 10.95 -8.02 6.65
CA ALA A 9 11.47 -6.87 5.93
C ALA A 9 11.52 -7.10 4.40
N PHE A 10 12.04 -8.25 3.96
CA PHE A 10 12.10 -8.60 2.54
C PHE A 10 10.70 -8.73 1.91
N ARG A 11 9.78 -9.42 2.60
CA ARG A 11 8.40 -9.59 2.12
C ARG A 11 7.67 -8.24 2.01
N LEU A 12 7.88 -7.36 2.98
CA LEU A 12 7.26 -6.04 3.02
C LEU A 12 7.78 -5.13 1.90
N GLY A 13 9.10 -5.12 1.67
CA GLY A 13 9.70 -4.41 0.55
C GLY A 13 9.15 -4.89 -0.81
N ALA A 14 9.04 -6.21 -1.00
CA ALA A 14 8.46 -6.78 -2.22
C ALA A 14 6.97 -6.43 -2.41
N LEU A 15 6.19 -6.38 -1.32
CA LEU A 15 4.78 -5.97 -1.37
C LEU A 15 4.65 -4.49 -1.76
N MET A 16 5.39 -3.59 -1.09
CA MET A 16 5.39 -2.15 -1.40
C MET A 16 5.74 -1.89 -2.86
N GLN A 17 6.80 -2.53 -3.36
CA GLN A 17 7.22 -2.40 -4.75
C GLN A 17 6.14 -2.92 -5.72
N SER A 18 5.47 -4.03 -5.40
CA SER A 18 4.37 -4.53 -6.22
C SER A 18 3.18 -3.58 -6.27
N VAL A 19 2.86 -2.86 -5.18
CA VAL A 19 1.79 -1.86 -5.17
C VAL A 19 2.20 -0.66 -6.02
N GLU A 20 3.40 -0.12 -5.83
CA GLU A 20 3.94 0.99 -6.62
C GLU A 20 3.95 0.67 -8.11
N ASP A 21 4.47 -0.49 -8.53
CA ASP A 21 4.56 -0.87 -9.94
C ASP A 21 3.17 -0.96 -10.60
N LYS A 22 2.19 -1.53 -9.90
CA LYS A 22 0.81 -1.60 -10.40
C LYS A 22 0.20 -0.20 -10.51
N VAL A 23 0.31 0.59 -9.45
CA VAL A 23 -0.24 1.94 -9.39
C VAL A 23 0.45 2.87 -10.40
N ILE A 24 1.71 2.67 -10.76
CA ILE A 24 2.39 3.52 -11.76
C ILE A 24 2.11 3.00 -13.17
N TYR A 25 2.34 1.72 -13.45
CA TYR A 25 2.44 1.19 -14.82
C TYR A 25 1.21 0.44 -15.31
N ALA A 26 0.41 -0.17 -14.43
CA ALA A 26 -0.59 -1.17 -14.83
C ALA A 26 -2.04 -0.68 -14.90
N ARG A 27 -2.36 0.52 -14.37
CA ARG A 27 -3.75 1.02 -14.26
C ARG A 27 -4.72 -0.06 -13.74
N PRO A 28 -4.42 -0.65 -12.57
CA PRO A 28 -5.22 -1.73 -12.03
C PRO A 28 -6.63 -1.23 -11.72
N LYS A 29 -7.59 -2.15 -11.77
CA LYS A 29 -8.91 -1.89 -11.23
C LYS A 29 -8.85 -1.72 -9.72
N VAL A 30 -9.74 -0.90 -9.16
CA VAL A 30 -9.81 -0.61 -7.72
C VAL A 30 -9.90 -1.89 -6.89
N ALA A 31 -10.62 -2.92 -7.35
CA ALA A 31 -10.69 -4.21 -6.66
C ALA A 31 -9.34 -4.92 -6.57
N GLU A 32 -8.50 -4.83 -7.60
CA GLU A 32 -7.15 -5.41 -7.57
C GLU A 32 -6.23 -4.61 -6.66
N LEU A 33 -6.31 -3.28 -6.72
CA LEU A 33 -5.53 -2.40 -5.85
C LEU A 33 -5.88 -2.59 -4.38
N SER A 34 -7.18 -2.67 -4.06
CA SER A 34 -7.67 -2.89 -2.70
C SER A 34 -7.13 -4.20 -2.12
N ARG A 35 -7.10 -5.29 -2.91
CA ARG A 35 -6.51 -6.56 -2.48
C ARG A 35 -5.02 -6.46 -2.17
N GLU A 36 -4.26 -5.67 -2.93
CA GLU A 36 -2.84 -5.48 -2.63
C GLU A 36 -2.62 -4.59 -1.40
N LEU A 37 -3.45 -3.57 -1.21
CA LEU A 37 -3.44 -2.73 -0.01
C LEU A 37 -3.86 -3.52 1.25
N GLU A 38 -4.80 -4.45 1.14
CA GLU A 38 -5.16 -5.38 2.24
C GLU A 38 -3.95 -6.22 2.65
N LYS A 39 -3.26 -6.86 1.69
CA LYS A 39 -2.03 -7.63 1.97
C LYS A 39 -0.94 -6.77 2.60
N LEU A 40 -0.78 -5.53 2.14
CA LEU A 40 0.16 -4.58 2.72
C LEU A 40 -0.23 -4.25 4.17
N SER A 41 -1.51 -3.94 4.41
CA SER A 41 -2.04 -3.64 5.75
C SER A 41 -1.83 -4.78 6.74
N GLU A 42 -1.99 -6.03 6.29
CA GLU A 42 -1.73 -7.23 7.10
C GLU A 42 -0.24 -7.46 7.40
N ALA A 43 0.65 -7.01 6.50
CA ALA A 43 2.09 -7.15 6.66
C ALA A 43 2.72 -6.03 7.52
N LEU A 44 2.03 -4.90 7.67
CA LEU A 44 2.45 -3.78 8.50
C LEU A 44 2.16 -4.03 9.98
N GLU A 45 3.01 -3.47 10.84
CA GLU A 45 2.76 -3.31 12.26
C GLU A 45 1.57 -2.38 12.49
N GLU A 46 0.92 -2.52 13.65
CA GLU A 46 -0.33 -1.83 13.94
C GLU A 46 -0.23 -0.30 13.88
N GLU A 47 0.93 0.24 14.22
CA GLU A 47 1.23 1.67 14.18
C GLU A 47 1.47 2.23 12.77
N ASP A 48 1.79 1.39 11.77
CA ASP A 48 2.11 1.84 10.40
C ASP A 48 0.98 1.58 9.40
N ARG A 49 -0.03 0.79 9.79
CA ARG A 49 -1.13 0.40 8.89
C ARG A 49 -2.23 1.46 8.76
N GLU A 50 -2.20 2.54 9.56
CA GLU A 50 -3.26 3.56 9.60
C GLU A 50 -3.51 4.18 8.22
N LEU A 51 -2.45 4.68 7.57
CA LEU A 51 -2.57 5.32 6.25
C LEU A 51 -3.11 4.36 5.18
N VAL A 52 -2.66 3.10 5.21
CA VAL A 52 -3.14 2.06 4.28
C VAL A 52 -4.61 1.73 4.53
N LYS A 53 -5.06 1.70 5.79
CA LYS A 53 -6.48 1.51 6.13
C LYS A 53 -7.35 2.68 5.66
N SER A 54 -6.89 3.91 5.85
CA SER A 54 -7.60 5.09 5.35
C SER A 54 -7.78 5.04 3.84
N TRP A 55 -6.78 4.59 3.09
CA TRP A 55 -6.91 4.36 1.65
C TRP A 55 -7.91 3.26 1.31
N LEU A 56 -7.92 2.13 2.02
CA LEU A 56 -8.92 1.07 1.81
C LEU A 56 -10.36 1.56 2.03
N GLU A 57 -10.57 2.38 3.06
CA GLU A 57 -11.89 2.98 3.34
C GLU A 57 -12.27 3.98 2.24
N TYR A 58 -11.34 4.87 1.87
CA TYR A 58 -11.56 5.82 0.79
C TYR A 58 -11.93 5.13 -0.54
N LEU A 59 -11.19 4.10 -0.93
CA LEU A 59 -11.47 3.36 -2.17
C LEU A 59 -12.84 2.68 -2.13
N ARG A 60 -13.24 2.14 -0.98
CA ARG A 60 -14.56 1.51 -0.81
C ARG A 60 -15.70 2.53 -0.93
N ASP A 61 -15.50 3.73 -0.40
CA ASP A 61 -16.55 4.73 -0.27
C ASP A 61 -16.69 5.57 -1.56
N HIS A 62 -15.61 5.71 -2.34
CA HIS A 62 -15.54 6.59 -3.51
C HIS A 62 -15.51 5.86 -4.87
N TYR A 63 -15.18 4.57 -4.91
CA TYR A 63 -15.00 3.83 -6.15
C TYR A 63 -15.74 2.49 -6.15
N SER A 64 -16.21 2.08 -7.33
CA SER A 64 -16.57 0.70 -7.62
C SER A 64 -15.32 -0.14 -7.87
N GLY A 65 -15.38 -1.44 -7.56
CA GLY A 65 -14.26 -2.35 -7.78
C GLY A 65 -13.79 -2.48 -9.23
N LEU A 66 -14.63 -2.12 -10.21
CA LEU A 66 -14.30 -2.12 -11.65
C LEU A 66 -13.73 -0.80 -12.16
N ASP A 67 -13.71 0.24 -11.33
CA ASP A 67 -13.19 1.55 -11.68
C ASP A 67 -11.66 1.52 -11.72
N GLU A 68 -11.08 2.54 -12.35
CA GLU A 68 -9.66 2.87 -12.24
C GLU A 68 -9.54 4.08 -11.32
N LEU A 69 -8.46 4.12 -10.52
CA LEU A 69 -8.13 5.35 -9.78
C LEU A 69 -7.95 6.49 -10.76
N ASP A 70 -8.53 7.64 -10.41
CA ASP A 70 -8.23 8.86 -11.14
C ASP A 70 -6.73 9.24 -10.96
N PRO A 71 -6.18 10.07 -11.88
CA PRO A 71 -4.76 10.41 -11.85
C PRO A 71 -4.29 11.14 -10.58
N ASP A 72 -5.15 11.95 -9.95
CA ASP A 72 -4.79 12.72 -8.76
C ASP A 72 -4.75 11.83 -7.53
N ASP A 73 -5.78 10.99 -7.35
CA ASP A 73 -5.84 9.97 -6.30
C ASP A 73 -4.70 8.96 -6.43
N ARG A 74 -4.40 8.53 -7.66
CA ARG A 74 -3.23 7.69 -7.96
C ARG A 74 -1.94 8.34 -7.48
N LYS A 75 -1.74 9.62 -7.77
CA LYS A 75 -0.52 10.34 -7.39
C LYS A 75 -0.43 10.51 -5.88
N ALA A 76 -1.54 10.80 -5.21
CA ALA A 76 -1.62 10.89 -3.76
C ALA A 76 -1.27 9.55 -3.11
N LEU A 77 -1.87 8.45 -3.59
CA LEU A 77 -1.59 7.11 -3.07
C LEU A 77 -0.12 6.72 -3.20
N VAL A 78 0.53 7.00 -4.33
CA VAL A 78 1.97 6.72 -4.51
C VAL A 78 2.80 7.44 -3.45
N LYS A 79 2.56 8.74 -3.25
CA LYS A 79 3.31 9.55 -2.28
C LYS A 79 3.09 9.07 -0.83
N ASP A 80 1.87 8.66 -0.52
CA ASP A 80 1.52 8.13 0.79
C ASP A 80 2.20 6.77 1.03
N LEU A 81 2.22 5.88 0.03
CA LEU A 81 2.95 4.62 0.11
C LEU A 81 4.47 4.82 0.25
N GLU A 82 5.04 5.83 -0.42
CA GLU A 82 6.45 6.20 -0.22
C GLU A 82 6.71 6.63 1.23
N THR A 83 5.79 7.37 1.85
CA THR A 83 5.89 7.78 3.27
C THR A 83 5.84 6.58 4.22
N VAL A 84 4.95 5.61 3.94
CA VAL A 84 4.89 4.35 4.71
C VAL A 84 6.18 3.57 4.53
N ARG A 85 6.71 3.49 3.31
CA ARG A 85 7.98 2.82 3.00
C ARG A 85 9.15 3.43 3.77
N GLU A 86 9.26 4.77 3.79
CA GLU A 86 10.30 5.47 4.53
C GLU A 86 10.19 5.24 6.04
N THR A 87 8.97 5.28 6.57
CA THR A 87 8.69 5.04 7.99
C THR A 87 9.09 3.62 8.39
N VAL A 88 8.66 2.62 7.62
CA VAL A 88 9.02 1.21 7.82
C VAL A 88 10.53 1.01 7.68
N ALA A 89 11.16 1.58 6.64
CA ALA A 89 12.59 1.47 6.41
C ALA A 89 13.41 2.03 7.58
N SER A 90 12.94 3.10 8.23
CA SER A 90 13.60 3.66 9.41
C SER A 90 13.56 2.73 10.64
N LYS A 91 12.63 1.77 10.66
CA LYS A 91 12.45 0.79 11.74
C LYS A 91 13.15 -0.54 11.46
N ILE A 92 13.50 -0.83 10.21
CA ILE A 92 14.35 -1.95 9.84
C ILE A 92 15.79 -1.61 10.27
N ARG A 93 16.30 -2.31 11.27
CA ARG A 93 17.67 -2.18 11.79
C ARG A 93 18.53 -3.37 11.40
#